data_AF-A0A7Y6NN63-F1
#
_entry.id   AF-A0A7Y6NN63-F1
#
_cell.length_a   1.000
_cell.length_b   1.000
_cell.length_c   1.000
_cell.angle_alpha   90.00
_cell.angle_beta   90.00
_cell.angle_gamma   90.00
#
_symmetry.space_group_name_H-M   'P 1'
#
loop_
_entity.id
_entity.type
_entity.pdbx_description
1 polymer ?
#
loop_
_entity_poly.entity_id
_entity_poly.type
_entity_poly.pdbx_seq_one_letter_code
_entity_poly.pdbx_strand_id
1 'polypeptide(L)'
;MDGETSQRLASALLQRAGDPADPSRVADAVGELWRSIDATLNPLIGDGGVRALYQRSVQLATRRAPSFAPLQASLHAAVDLDRLRATLARCSSAEASAGGAALIQTFCELLADLIGARLADRLLDPTLAEFMQRADSEAVAPT
;
A
#
# COMPACT_ATOMS: atom_id res chain seq x y z
N MET A 1 -8.59 0.79 10.43
CA MET A 1 -9.01 1.14 9.06
C MET A 1 -10.11 0.18 8.62
N ASP A 2 -11.27 0.70 8.22
CA ASP A 2 -12.42 -0.12 7.83
C ASP A 2 -12.38 -0.51 6.35
N GLY A 3 -13.22 -1.48 5.97
CA GLY A 3 -13.31 -1.98 4.59
C GLY A 3 -13.70 -0.89 3.57
N GLU A 4 -14.48 0.11 3.97
CA GLU A 4 -14.83 1.26 3.12
C GLU A 4 -13.59 2.10 2.76
N THR A 5 -12.72 2.38 3.73
CA THR A 5 -11.48 3.12 3.49
C THR A 5 -10.53 2.32 2.59
N SER A 6 -10.45 1.00 2.79
CA SER A 6 -9.68 0.11 1.92
C SER A 6 -10.18 0.15 0.46
N GLN A 7 -11.50 0.14 0.27
CA GLN A 7 -12.11 0.24 -1.06
C GLN A 7 -11.85 1.61 -1.71
N ARG A 8 -11.96 2.71 -0.94
CA ARG A 8 -11.62 4.05 -1.42
C ARG A 8 -10.15 4.16 -1.81
N LEU A 9 -9.27 3.55 -1.03
CA LEU A 9 -7.85 3.49 -1.35
C LEU A 9 -7.60 2.72 -2.65
N ALA A 10 -8.27 1.59 -2.87
CA ALA A 10 -8.17 0.85 -4.13
C ALA A 10 -8.63 1.68 -5.33
N SER A 11 -9.72 2.44 -5.19
CA SER A 11 -10.17 3.38 -6.22
C SER A 11 -9.16 4.51 -6.47
N ALA A 12 -8.59 5.10 -5.41
CA ALA A 12 -7.59 6.16 -5.53
C ALA A 12 -6.30 5.66 -6.20
N LEU A 13 -5.89 4.41 -5.95
CA LEU A 13 -4.76 3.77 -6.62
C LEU A 13 -5.00 3.64 -8.14
N LEU A 14 -6.22 3.27 -8.55
CA LEU A 14 -6.59 3.22 -9.97
C LEU A 14 -6.63 4.61 -10.61
N GLN A 15 -7.17 5.61 -9.91
CA GLN A 15 -7.22 6.98 -10.40
C GLN A 15 -5.81 7.57 -10.59
N ARG A 16 -4.91 7.37 -9.61
CA ARG A 16 -3.51 7.82 -9.72
C ARG A 16 -2.70 7.10 -10.78
N ALA A 17 -3.08 5.88 -11.14
CA ALA A 17 -2.45 5.21 -12.28
C ALA A 17 -2.76 5.95 -13.59
N GLY A 18 -3.88 6.67 -13.68
CA GLY A 18 -4.33 7.42 -14.87
C GLY A 18 -4.75 6.54 -16.05
N ASP A 19 -4.25 5.31 -16.13
CA ASP A 19 -4.65 4.28 -17.09
C ASP A 19 -5.07 3.00 -16.32
N PRO A 20 -6.39 2.71 -16.23
CA PRO A 20 -6.88 1.54 -15.54
C PRO A 20 -6.57 0.22 -16.28
N ALA A 21 -6.05 0.26 -17.52
CA ALA A 21 -5.64 -0.93 -18.24
C ALA A 21 -4.17 -1.31 -18.02
N ASP A 22 -3.34 -0.41 -17.47
CA ASP A 22 -1.92 -0.66 -17.22
C ASP A 22 -1.65 -0.98 -15.73
N PRO A 23 -1.48 -2.27 -15.37
CA PRO A 23 -1.20 -2.67 -13.99
C PRO A 23 0.16 -2.15 -13.48
N SER A 24 1.08 -1.80 -14.37
CA SER A 24 2.39 -1.24 -14.00
C SER A 24 2.23 0.15 -13.40
N ARG A 25 1.31 0.96 -13.91
CA ARG A 25 1.02 2.28 -13.34
C ARG A 25 0.33 2.19 -11.97
N VAL A 26 -0.54 1.20 -11.79
CA VAL A 26 -1.11 0.92 -10.47
C VAL A 26 -0.03 0.47 -9.51
N ALA A 27 0.88 -0.40 -9.95
CA ALA A 27 2.03 -0.82 -9.17
C ALA A 27 2.91 0.36 -8.73
N ASP A 28 3.16 1.31 -9.63
CA ASP A 28 3.90 2.53 -9.35
C ASP A 28 3.21 3.42 -8.31
N ALA A 29 1.89 3.61 -8.44
CA ALA A 29 1.08 4.34 -7.46
C ALA A 29 1.12 3.68 -6.07
N VAL A 30 1.08 2.33 -6.00
CA VAL A 30 1.26 1.59 -4.75
C VAL A 30 2.66 1.81 -4.18
N GLY A 31 3.71 1.74 -5.02
CA GLY A 31 5.10 1.96 -4.60
C GLY A 31 5.34 3.39 -4.09
N GLU A 32 4.70 4.39 -4.68
CA GLU A 32 4.71 5.78 -4.21
C GLU A 32 4.10 5.93 -2.83
N LEU A 33 2.93 5.34 -2.61
CA LEU A 33 2.28 5.40 -1.31
C LEU A 33 3.12 4.70 -0.23
N TRP A 34 3.70 3.54 -0.54
CA TRP A 34 4.61 2.86 0.38
C TRP A 34 5.82 3.69 0.75
N ARG A 35 6.42 4.42 -0.20
CA ARG A 35 7.52 5.35 0.10
C ARG A 35 7.09 6.46 1.05
N SER A 36 5.89 7.02 0.87
CA SER A 36 5.36 8.03 1.80
C SER A 36 5.12 7.46 3.20
N ILE A 37 4.58 6.24 3.30
CA ILE A 37 4.37 5.54 4.58
C ILE A 37 5.72 5.28 5.26
N ASP A 38 6.71 4.78 4.54
CA ASP A 38 8.06 4.52 5.06
C ASP A 38 8.72 5.80 5.57
N ALA A 39 8.66 6.89 4.80
CA ALA A 39 9.20 8.19 5.21
C ALA A 39 8.54 8.73 6.49
N THR A 40 7.23 8.49 6.68
CA THR A 40 6.50 8.89 7.89
C THR A 40 6.86 8.02 9.10
N LEU A 41 7.08 6.72 8.92
CA LEU A 41 7.25 5.77 10.02
C LEU A 41 8.70 5.50 10.41
N ASN A 42 9.64 5.55 9.46
CA ASN A 42 11.05 5.27 9.72
C ASN A 42 11.63 6.15 10.85
N PRO A 43 11.32 7.46 10.98
CA PRO A 43 11.78 8.27 12.11
C PRO A 43 11.24 7.84 13.49
N LEU A 44 10.16 7.07 13.53
CA LEU A 44 9.43 6.73 14.76
C LEU A 44 9.75 5.32 15.26
N ILE A 45 9.77 4.34 14.35
CA ILE A 45 9.97 2.92 14.69
C ILE A 45 11.26 2.34 14.07
N GLY A 46 11.98 3.13 13.29
CA GLY A 46 13.20 2.72 12.58
C GLY A 46 12.96 1.76 11.41
N ASP A 47 13.95 1.65 10.52
CA ASP A 47 13.95 0.77 9.34
C ASP A 47 13.62 -0.69 9.71
N GLY A 48 14.19 -1.18 10.81
CA GLY A 48 13.93 -2.53 11.29
C GLY A 48 12.47 -2.77 11.69
N GLY A 49 11.83 -1.76 12.28
CA GLY A 49 10.42 -1.82 12.68
C GLY A 49 9.48 -1.77 11.48
N VAL A 50 9.70 -0.83 10.55
CA VAL A 50 8.92 -0.75 9.30
C VAL A 50 9.05 -2.03 8.50
N ARG A 51 10.29 -2.55 8.36
CA ARG A 51 10.56 -3.80 7.66
C ARG A 51 9.85 -5.00 8.28
N ALA A 52 9.91 -5.15 9.60
CA ALA A 52 9.25 -6.26 10.28
C ALA A 52 7.71 -6.23 10.09
N LEU A 53 7.11 -5.03 10.19
CA LEU A 53 5.69 -4.84 9.94
C LEU A 53 5.33 -5.14 8.48
N TYR A 54 6.10 -4.62 7.51
CA TYR A 54 5.89 -4.89 6.09
C TYR A 54 5.94 -6.39 5.77
N GLN A 55 6.96 -7.09 6.27
CA GLN A 55 7.12 -8.54 6.07
C GLN A 55 5.92 -9.31 6.64
N ARG A 56 5.46 -8.94 7.84
CA ARG A 56 4.28 -9.56 8.45
C ARG A 56 3.00 -9.25 7.67
N SER A 57 2.86 -8.02 7.16
CA SER A 57 1.74 -7.65 6.29
C SER A 57 1.70 -8.48 5.02
N VAL A 58 2.84 -8.67 4.34
CA VAL A 58 2.94 -9.50 3.14
C VAL A 58 2.54 -10.94 3.44
N GLN A 59 3.02 -11.52 4.55
CA GLN A 59 2.64 -12.88 4.97
C GLN A 59 1.13 -13.03 5.15
N LEU A 60 0.50 -12.06 5.83
CA LEU A 60 -0.94 -12.09 6.10
C LEU A 60 -1.78 -11.77 4.85
N ALA A 61 -1.36 -10.80 4.03
CA ALA A 61 -2.03 -10.44 2.79
C ALA A 61 -2.02 -11.62 1.79
N THR A 62 -0.90 -12.33 1.68
CA THR A 62 -0.80 -13.52 0.80
C THR A 62 -1.75 -14.64 1.22
N ARG A 63 -2.03 -14.82 2.52
CA ARG A 63 -3.04 -15.80 2.98
C ARG A 63 -4.44 -15.44 2.49
N ARG A 64 -4.71 -14.17 2.24
CA ARG A 64 -6.00 -13.66 1.74
C ARG A 64 -6.05 -13.56 0.22
N ALA A 65 -4.91 -13.35 -0.43
CA ALA A 65 -4.78 -13.19 -1.88
C ALA A 65 -3.60 -14.03 -2.42
N PRO A 66 -3.84 -15.22 -2.99
CA PRO A 66 -2.78 -16.11 -3.49
C PRO A 66 -1.86 -15.48 -4.55
N SER A 67 -2.35 -14.48 -5.29
CA SER A 67 -1.57 -13.72 -6.28
C SER A 67 -0.35 -13.00 -5.69
N PHE A 68 -0.31 -12.79 -4.37
CA PHE A 68 0.80 -12.14 -3.65
C PHE A 68 1.89 -13.13 -3.20
N ALA A 69 1.73 -14.43 -3.47
CA ALA A 69 2.72 -15.46 -3.12
C ALA A 69 4.17 -15.16 -3.57
N PRO A 70 4.43 -14.54 -4.73
CA PRO A 70 5.78 -14.18 -5.15
C PRO A 70 6.53 -13.24 -4.19
N LEU A 71 5.80 -12.47 -3.35
CA LEU A 71 6.39 -11.56 -2.37
C LEU A 71 6.94 -12.28 -1.14
N GLN A 72 6.40 -13.45 -0.79
CA GLN A 72 6.86 -14.21 0.38
C GLN A 72 8.30 -14.72 0.22
N ALA A 73 8.72 -15.01 -1.01
CA ALA A 73 10.05 -15.54 -1.29
C ALA A 73 11.20 -14.51 -1.06
N SER A 74 10.89 -13.27 -0.67
CA SER A 74 11.84 -12.18 -0.42
C SER A 74 11.75 -11.59 0.99
N LEU A 75 11.03 -12.25 1.91
CA LEU A 75 10.84 -11.80 3.28
C LEU A 75 12.14 -11.74 4.12
N HIS A 76 13.29 -12.09 3.56
CA HIS A 76 14.60 -12.02 4.23
C HIS A 76 15.39 -10.74 3.92
N ALA A 77 14.95 -9.89 2.98
CA ALA A 77 15.62 -8.65 2.60
C ALA A 77 14.91 -7.39 3.17
N ALA A 78 15.48 -6.21 2.90
CA ALA A 78 14.85 -4.91 3.13
C ALA A 78 13.44 -4.81 2.50
N VAL A 79 12.68 -3.75 2.80
CA VAL A 79 11.41 -3.49 2.11
C VAL A 79 11.68 -3.38 0.60
N ASP A 80 11.36 -4.45 -0.13
CA ASP A 80 11.64 -4.57 -1.57
C ASP A 80 10.43 -4.06 -2.36
N LEU A 81 10.37 -2.73 -2.51
CA LEU A 81 9.31 -2.07 -3.27
C LEU A 81 9.38 -2.36 -4.76
N ASP A 82 10.56 -2.64 -5.32
CA ASP A 82 10.69 -3.01 -6.72
C ASP A 82 10.06 -4.38 -6.99
N ARG A 83 10.23 -5.33 -6.08
CA ARG A 83 9.56 -6.62 -6.19
C ARG A 83 8.06 -6.55 -5.91
N LEU A 84 7.63 -5.68 -4.99
CA LEU A 84 6.21 -5.35 -4.83
C LEU A 84 5.63 -4.87 -6.16
N ARG A 85 6.27 -3.87 -6.77
CA ARG A 85 5.85 -3.31 -8.07
C ARG A 85 5.82 -4.38 -9.16
N ALA A 86 6.89 -5.16 -9.29
CA ALA A 86 6.97 -6.22 -10.28
C ALA A 86 5.91 -7.32 -10.09
N THR A 87 5.51 -7.61 -8.85
CA THR A 87 4.43 -8.58 -8.59
C THR A 87 3.07 -8.00 -8.97
N LEU A 88 2.81 -6.75 -8.60
CA LEU A 88 1.57 -6.05 -8.93
C LEU A 88 1.40 -5.84 -10.45
N ALA A 89 2.49 -5.51 -11.16
CA ALA A 89 2.50 -5.32 -12.60
C ALA A 89 2.18 -6.61 -13.40
N ARG A 90 2.23 -7.78 -12.76
CA ARG A 90 1.85 -9.07 -13.36
C ARG A 90 0.38 -9.43 -13.15
N CYS A 91 -0.32 -8.69 -12.30
CA CYS A 91 -1.75 -8.84 -12.07
C CYS A 91 -2.56 -7.98 -13.05
N SER A 92 -3.88 -8.13 -13.07
CA SER A 92 -4.74 -7.09 -13.67
C SER A 92 -4.72 -5.82 -12.79
N SER A 93 -5.02 -4.66 -13.38
CA SER A 93 -5.07 -3.39 -12.62
C SER A 93 -6.02 -3.42 -11.43
N ALA A 94 -7.16 -4.11 -11.56
CA ALA A 94 -8.14 -4.28 -10.50
C ALA A 94 -7.60 -5.15 -9.34
N GLU A 95 -6.90 -6.24 -9.67
CA GLU A 95 -6.24 -7.07 -8.66
C GLU A 95 -5.05 -6.35 -8.00
N ALA A 96 -4.29 -5.57 -8.79
CA ALA A 96 -3.17 -4.79 -8.31
C ALA A 96 -3.61 -3.70 -7.32
N SER A 97 -4.69 -2.97 -7.62
CA SER A 97 -5.20 -1.92 -6.74
C SER A 97 -5.85 -2.48 -5.48
N ALA A 98 -6.71 -3.50 -5.63
CA ALA A 98 -7.37 -4.15 -4.50
C ALA A 98 -6.36 -4.81 -3.57
N GLY A 99 -5.38 -5.53 -4.13
CA GLY A 99 -4.36 -6.19 -3.34
C GLY A 99 -3.32 -5.24 -2.74
N GLY A 100 -2.98 -4.15 -3.43
CA GLY A 100 -2.20 -3.05 -2.87
C GLY A 100 -2.88 -2.40 -1.66
N ALA A 101 -4.17 -2.09 -1.79
CA ALA A 101 -4.99 -1.55 -0.69
C ALA A 101 -5.10 -2.54 0.47
N ALA A 102 -5.33 -3.83 0.20
CA ALA A 102 -5.40 -4.87 1.23
C ALA A 102 -4.07 -5.05 1.99
N LEU A 103 -2.93 -4.90 1.30
CA LEU A 103 -1.61 -4.95 1.93
C LEU A 103 -1.41 -3.76 2.88
N ILE A 104 -1.75 -2.55 2.43
CA ILE A 104 -1.68 -1.32 3.25
C ILE A 104 -2.64 -1.42 4.44
N GLN A 105 -3.85 -1.96 4.23
CA GLN A 105 -4.80 -2.22 5.30
C GLN A 105 -4.21 -3.13 6.37
N THR A 106 -3.68 -4.28 5.96
CA THR A 106 -3.07 -5.23 6.89
C THR A 106 -1.93 -4.59 7.65
N PHE A 107 -1.17 -3.70 7.01
CA PHE A 107 -0.10 -2.95 7.67
C PHE A 107 -0.62 -1.95 8.71
N CYS A 108 -1.64 -1.15 8.38
CA CYS A 108 -2.26 -0.23 9.33
C CYS A 108 -2.85 -0.97 10.53
N GLU A 109 -3.48 -2.14 10.33
CA GLU A 109 -3.99 -3.01 11.40
C GLU A 109 -2.86 -3.50 12.31
N LEU A 110 -1.77 -4.01 11.74
CA LEU A 110 -0.61 -4.46 12.54
C LEU A 110 0.08 -3.31 13.28
N LEU A 111 0.17 -2.13 12.67
CA LEU A 111 0.69 -0.94 13.33
C LEU A 111 -0.22 -0.55 14.50
N ALA A 112 -1.54 -0.52 14.28
CA ALA A 112 -2.52 -0.25 15.33
C ALA A 112 -2.43 -1.23 16.50
N ASP A 113 -2.18 -2.52 16.23
CA ASP A 113 -1.97 -3.53 17.28
C ASP A 113 -0.66 -3.29 18.06
N LEU A 114 0.38 -2.73 17.41
CA LEU A 114 1.68 -2.49 18.03
C LEU A 114 1.73 -1.23 18.89
N ILE A 115 1.20 -0.11 18.39
CA ILE A 115 1.33 1.22 19.02
C ILE A 115 -0.01 1.82 19.46
N GLY A 116 -1.11 1.10 19.24
CA GLY A 116 -2.48 1.55 19.50
C GLY A 116 -3.11 2.25 18.29
N ALA A 117 -4.38 1.91 18.01
CA ALA A 117 -5.15 2.43 16.88
C ALA A 117 -5.14 3.96 16.77
N ARG A 118 -5.36 4.66 17.89
CA ARG A 118 -5.40 6.15 17.89
C ARG A 118 -4.09 6.78 17.42
N LEU A 119 -2.96 6.14 17.70
CA LEU A 119 -1.66 6.65 17.29
C LEU A 119 -1.38 6.27 15.84
N ALA A 120 -1.68 5.03 15.45
CA ALA A 120 -1.56 4.59 14.05
C ALA A 120 -2.37 5.48 13.10
N ASP A 121 -3.63 5.76 13.43
CA ASP A 121 -4.51 6.65 12.66
C ASP A 121 -3.91 8.07 12.59
N ARG A 122 -3.46 8.64 13.71
CA ARG A 122 -2.82 9.98 13.71
C ARG A 122 -1.57 10.07 12.83
N LEU A 123 -0.82 8.99 12.69
CA LEU A 123 0.41 8.96 11.90
C LEU A 123 0.13 8.77 10.41
N LEU A 124 -0.80 7.87 10.07
CA LEU A 124 -1.02 7.45 8.68
C LEU A 124 -2.22 8.11 8.00
N ASP A 125 -3.25 8.53 8.73
CA ASP A 125 -4.42 9.18 8.15
C ASP A 125 -4.05 10.40 7.30
N PRO A 126 -3.14 11.31 7.71
CA PRO A 126 -2.75 12.43 6.87
C PRO A 126 -2.10 11.99 5.56
N THR A 127 -1.24 10.97 5.62
CA THR A 127 -0.52 10.44 4.45
C THR A 127 -1.49 9.77 3.47
N LEU A 128 -2.44 8.97 3.98
CA LEU A 128 -3.47 8.31 3.17
C LEU A 128 -4.46 9.32 2.59
N ALA A 129 -4.90 10.29 3.39
CA ALA A 129 -5.82 11.33 2.96
C ALA A 129 -5.21 12.21 1.87
N GLU A 130 -3.96 12.64 2.01
CA GLU A 130 -3.25 13.40 0.98
C GLU A 130 -3.17 12.60 -0.33
N PHE A 131 -2.82 11.31 -0.24
CA PHE A 131 -2.75 10.45 -1.42
C PHE A 131 -4.09 10.35 -2.15
N MET A 132 -5.19 10.16 -1.42
CA MET A 132 -6.55 10.09 -1.97
C MET A 132 -7.00 11.44 -2.55
N GLN A 133 -6.74 12.55 -1.87
CA GLN A 133 -7.07 13.90 -2.36
C GLN A 133 -6.33 14.26 -3.66
N ARG A 134 -5.07 13.79 -3.79
CA ARG A 134 -4.31 13.95 -5.03
C ARG A 134 -4.92 13.16 -6.19
N ALA A 135 -5.44 11.96 -5.91
CA ALA A 135 -6.14 11.14 -6.91
C ALA A 135 -7.40 11.86 -7.44
N ASP A 136 -8.17 12.49 -6.55
CA ASP A 136 -9.35 13.28 -6.92
C ASP A 136 -8.98 14.52 -7.75
N SER A 137 -7.84 15.14 -7.47
CA SER A 137 -7.38 16.37 -8.15
C SER A 137 -6.86 16.11 -9.57
N GLU A 138 -6.23 14.95 -9.81
CA GLU A 138 -5.64 14.59 -11.11
C GLU A 138 -6.71 14.21 -12.15
N ALA A 139 -7.89 13.75 -11.69
CA ALA A 139 -9.05 13.49 -12.52
C ALA A 139 -9.70 14.76 -13.13
N VAL A 140 -9.34 15.96 -12.64
CA VAL A 140 -9.97 17.25 -13.02
C VAL A 140 -9.14 18.05 -14.04
N ALA A 141 -7.99 17.55 -14.50
CA ALA A 141 -7.18 18.24 -15.50
C ALA A 141 -7.35 17.62 -16.91
N PRO A 142 -8.27 18.11 -17.76
CA PRO A 142 -8.22 17.82 -19.18
C PRO A 142 -7.22 18.78 -19.85
N THR A 143 -6.35 18.26 -20.70
CA THR A 143 -5.74 19.04 -21.79
C THR A 143 -5.84 18.21 -23.06
#